data_AF-A0A7V9A8Q8-F1
#
_entry.id   AF-A0A7V9A8Q8-F1
#
_cell.length_a   1.000
_cell.length_b   1.000
_cell.length_c   1.000
_cell.angle_alpha   90.00
_cell.angle_beta   90.00
_cell.angle_gamma   90.00
#
_symmetry.space_group_name_H-M   'P 1'
#
loop_
_entity.id
_entity.type
_entity.pdbx_description
1 polymer ?
#
loop_
_entity_poly.entity_id
_entity_poly.type
_entity_poly.pdbx_seq_one_letter_code
_entity_poly.pdbx_strand_id
1 'polypeptide(L)'
;MNGGEGFFFLIVFGIAASIVIRLAAGSMDGGRVRQYITGIGGELLESHWDPFGPGWFGEKNARIYQIRYRDREGCIHRAHVKTSLMSGVYLTNDEIIRCPEPQAAPPRPKHLDLPDKQETIDEEKARLRQRLAELDNMD
;
A
#
# COMPACT_ATOMS: atom_id res chain seq x y z
N MET A 1 23.42 -23.21 49.24
CA MET A 1 22.70 -22.58 48.11
C MET A 1 21.24 -22.55 48.48
N ASN A 2 20.71 -21.37 48.83
CA ASN A 2 19.35 -21.23 49.32
C ASN A 2 18.39 -21.29 48.13
N GLY A 3 17.39 -22.18 48.17
CA GLY A 3 16.47 -22.40 47.05
C GLY A 3 15.75 -21.13 46.54
N GLY A 4 15.64 -20.09 47.37
CA GLY A 4 15.09 -18.79 46.99
C GLY A 4 15.97 -17.97 46.03
N GLU A 5 17.30 -18.08 46.13
CA GLU A 5 18.23 -17.36 45.23
C GLU A 5 18.16 -17.96 43.82
N GLY A 6 18.16 -19.30 43.73
CA GLY A 6 17.99 -20.01 42.45
C GLY A 6 16.65 -19.70 41.78
N PHE A 7 15.57 -19.61 42.56
CA PHE A 7 14.25 -19.23 42.06
C PHE A 7 14.20 -17.79 41.55
N PHE A 8 14.84 -16.84 42.25
CA PHE A 8 14.95 -15.46 41.80
C PHE A 8 15.72 -15.34 40.48
N PHE A 9 16.86 -16.03 40.35
CA PHE A 9 17.61 -16.07 39.09
C PHE A 9 16.80 -16.67 37.93
N LEU A 10 16.02 -17.72 38.19
CA LEU A 10 15.12 -18.30 37.17
C LEU A 10 14.02 -17.34 36.73
N ILE A 11 13.43 -16.57 37.64
CA ILE A 11 12.43 -15.55 37.29
C ILE A 11 13.08 -14.44 36.45
N VAL A 12 14.20 -13.89 36.90
CA VAL A 12 14.91 -12.82 36.18
C VAL A 12 15.36 -13.31 34.80
N PHE A 13 15.88 -14.53 34.71
CA PHE A 13 16.25 -15.15 33.45
C PHE A 13 15.04 -15.37 32.54
N GLY A 14 13.91 -15.83 33.07
CA GLY A 14 12.67 -16.01 32.33
C GLY A 14 12.12 -14.69 31.77
N ILE A 15 12.16 -13.61 32.56
CA ILE A 15 11.77 -12.27 32.11
C ILE A 15 12.73 -11.80 31.01
N ALA A 16 14.04 -11.90 31.22
CA ALA A 16 15.04 -11.51 30.22
C ALA A 16 14.88 -12.31 28.91
N ALA A 17 14.71 -13.62 28.99
CA ALA A 17 14.47 -14.48 27.84
C ALA A 17 13.18 -14.10 27.11
N SER A 18 12.10 -13.77 27.83
CA SER A 18 10.84 -13.33 27.22
C SER A 18 11.00 -12.02 26.44
N ILE A 19 11.81 -11.07 26.94
CA ILE A 19 12.11 -9.82 26.26
C ILE A 19 12.94 -10.08 25.00
N VAL A 20 13.97 -10.92 25.09
CA VAL A 20 14.82 -11.28 23.94
C VAL A 20 14.00 -11.98 22.86
N ILE A 21 13.16 -12.96 23.22
CA ILE A 21 12.27 -13.66 22.28
C ILE A 21 11.32 -12.65 21.61
N ARG A 22 10.76 -11.70 22.38
CA ARG A 22 9.87 -10.67 21.85
C ARG A 22 10.57 -9.75 20.86
N LEU A 23 11.79 -9.31 21.15
CA LEU A 23 12.58 -8.47 20.25
C LEU A 23 12.99 -9.22 18.98
N ALA A 24 13.43 -10.47 19.11
CA ALA A 24 13.79 -11.32 17.97
C ALA A 24 12.59 -11.57 17.05
N ALA A 25 11.43 -11.89 17.64
CA ALA A 25 10.18 -12.05 16.92
C ALA A 25 9.79 -10.79 16.13
N GLY A 26 9.94 -9.60 16.73
CA GLY A 26 9.70 -8.33 16.06
C GLY A 26 10.66 -8.06 14.89
N SER A 27 11.94 -8.44 15.00
CA SER A 27 12.93 -8.25 13.94
C SER A 27 12.70 -9.16 12.72
N MET A 28 12.22 -10.39 12.93
CA MET A 28 11.93 -11.32 11.84
C MET A 28 10.75 -10.85 10.98
N ASP A 29 9.71 -10.31 11.62
CA ASP A 29 8.54 -9.81 10.90
C ASP A 29 8.88 -8.53 10.11
N GLY A 30 9.69 -7.64 10.69
CA GLY A 30 10.20 -6.45 9.97
C GLY A 30 10.95 -6.81 8.69
N GLY A 31 11.74 -7.90 8.71
CA GLY A 31 12.42 -8.42 7.53
C GLY A 31 11.47 -8.89 6.43
N ARG A 32 10.42 -9.65 6.79
CA ARG A 32 9.41 -10.15 5.83
C ARG A 32 8.61 -9.03 5.19
N VAL A 33 8.20 -8.04 6.00
CA VAL A 33 7.48 -6.85 5.53
C VAL A 33 8.36 -6.04 4.57
N ARG A 34 9.62 -5.80 4.95
CA ARG A 34 10.58 -5.08 4.09
C ARG A 34 10.77 -5.78 2.75
N GLN A 35 10.97 -7.10 2.77
CA GLN A 35 11.16 -7.89 1.56
C GLN A 35 9.92 -7.84 0.65
N TYR A 36 8.71 -7.88 1.22
CA TYR A 36 7.47 -7.75 0.46
C TYR A 36 7.37 -6.37 -0.21
N ILE A 37 7.60 -5.29 0.54
CA ILE A 37 7.53 -3.91 0.03
C ILE A 37 8.61 -3.64 -1.03
N THR A 38 9.83 -4.14 -0.83
CA THR A 38 10.88 -4.05 -1.85
C THR A 38 10.54 -4.90 -3.08
N GLY A 39 9.85 -6.04 -2.92
CA GLY A 39 9.40 -6.88 -4.02
C GLY A 39 8.37 -6.21 -4.94
N ILE A 40 7.46 -5.40 -4.39
CA ILE A 40 6.53 -4.57 -5.18
C ILE A 40 7.23 -3.32 -5.77
N GLY A 41 8.51 -3.09 -5.44
CA GLY A 41 9.32 -1.98 -5.90
C GLY A 41 9.12 -0.68 -5.11
N GLY A 42 8.63 -0.78 -3.87
CA GLY A 42 8.60 0.32 -2.92
C GLY A 42 9.75 0.27 -1.92
N GLU A 43 9.93 1.36 -1.18
CA GLU A 43 10.91 1.49 -0.11
C GLU A 43 10.20 1.56 1.24
N LEU A 44 10.46 0.61 2.14
CA LEU A 44 9.91 0.66 3.50
C LEU A 44 10.62 1.77 4.30
N LEU A 45 9.87 2.79 4.72
CA LEU A 45 10.37 3.91 5.51
C LEU A 45 10.28 3.61 7.01
N GLU A 46 9.16 3.04 7.45
CA GLU A 46 8.87 2.83 8.87
C GLU A 46 7.96 1.61 9.05
N SER A 47 8.15 0.90 10.15
CA SER A 47 7.27 -0.20 10.58
C SER A 47 7.04 -0.12 12.07
N HIS A 48 5.79 0.02 12.48
CA HIS A 48 5.35 0.02 13.86
C HIS A 48 4.47 -1.19 14.12
N TRP A 49 4.67 -1.86 15.26
CA TRP A 49 3.82 -2.97 15.65
C TRP A 49 2.49 -2.44 16.20
N ASP A 50 1.38 -2.82 15.59
CA ASP A 50 0.04 -2.41 16.02
C ASP A 50 -0.79 -3.65 16.40
N PRO A 51 -0.76 -4.08 17.68
CA PRO A 51 -1.46 -5.28 18.13
C PRO A 51 -2.99 -5.20 18.02
N PHE A 52 -3.56 -4.00 17.81
CA PHE A 52 -5.00 -3.79 17.70
C PHE A 52 -5.40 -3.18 16.35
N GLY A 53 -4.53 -3.29 15.35
CA GLY A 53 -4.81 -2.76 14.03
C GLY A 53 -6.06 -3.39 13.38
N PRO A 54 -6.69 -2.69 12.42
CA PRO A 54 -7.86 -3.19 11.71
C PRO A 54 -7.55 -4.52 11.01
N GLY A 55 -8.40 -5.54 11.20
CA GLY A 55 -8.22 -6.89 10.64
C GLY A 55 -7.89 -8.00 11.64
N TRP A 56 -7.95 -7.71 12.95
CA TRP A 56 -7.70 -8.66 14.06
C TRP A 56 -8.77 -9.76 14.22
N PHE A 57 -10.00 -9.57 13.72
CA PHE A 57 -11.11 -10.51 13.96
C PHE A 57 -10.90 -11.87 13.27
N GLY A 58 -10.28 -12.82 13.99
CA GLY A 58 -10.42 -14.26 13.70
C GLY A 58 -9.14 -15.12 13.70
N GLU A 59 -7.94 -14.54 13.65
CA GLU A 59 -6.68 -15.33 13.65
C GLU A 59 -5.92 -15.18 14.98
N LYS A 60 -5.82 -16.27 15.76
CA LYS A 60 -5.15 -16.32 17.07
C LYS A 60 -3.66 -15.91 17.08
N ASN A 61 -3.02 -15.81 15.91
CA ASN A 61 -1.58 -15.52 15.77
C ASN A 61 -1.26 -14.43 14.73
N ALA A 62 -2.25 -13.66 14.27
CA ALA A 62 -1.99 -12.59 13.32
C ALA A 62 -1.22 -11.45 13.99
N ARG A 63 -0.03 -11.13 13.48
CA ARG A 63 0.71 -9.92 13.88
C ARG A 63 0.42 -8.83 12.87
N ILE A 64 -0.08 -7.70 13.36
CA ILE A 64 -0.43 -6.55 12.54
C ILE A 64 0.62 -5.46 12.78
N TYR A 65 1.11 -4.90 11.69
CA TYR A 65 2.08 -3.82 11.68
C TYR A 65 1.51 -2.67 10.89
N GLN A 66 1.60 -1.46 11.42
CA GLN A 66 1.40 -0.27 10.61
C GLN A 66 2.72 0.07 9.92
N ILE A 67 2.68 0.24 8.61
CA ILE A 67 3.86 0.52 7.80
C ILE A 67 3.70 1.86 7.09
N ARG A 68 4.84 2.50 6.85
CA ARG A 68 4.94 3.61 5.90
C ARG A 68 5.95 3.21 4.84
N TYR A 69 5.55 3.31 3.58
CA TYR A 69 6.41 2.99 2.47
C TYR A 69 6.33 4.06 1.39
N ARG A 70 7.40 4.21 0.63
CA ARG A 70 7.44 5.05 -0.57
C ARG A 70 7.23 4.15 -1.79
N ASP A 71 6.35 4.55 -2.70
CA ASP A 71 6.15 3.86 -3.96
C ASP A 71 7.19 4.29 -5.03
N ARG A 72 7.03 3.81 -6.26
CA ARG A 72 7.92 4.19 -7.38
C ARG A 72 7.70 5.63 -7.85
N GLU A 73 6.53 6.19 -7.61
CA GLU A 73 6.15 7.55 -7.99
C GLU A 73 6.64 8.58 -6.96
N GLY A 74 7.19 8.10 -5.84
CA GLY A 74 7.69 8.91 -4.73
C GLY A 74 6.63 9.24 -3.69
N CYS A 75 5.40 8.78 -3.87
CA CYS A 75 4.31 8.92 -2.91
C CYS A 75 4.58 8.11 -1.66
N ILE A 76 4.24 8.68 -0.51
CA ILE A 76 4.34 8.06 0.80
C ILE A 76 2.96 7.52 1.16
N HIS A 77 2.92 6.21 1.33
CA HIS A 77 1.76 5.44 1.71
C HIS A 77 1.82 5.08 3.18
N ARG A 78 0.65 4.99 3.83
CA ARG A 78 0.44 4.36 5.13
C ARG A 78 -0.47 3.17 4.91
N ALA A 79 -0.01 1.99 5.31
CA ALA A 79 -0.80 0.78 5.21
C ALA A 79 -0.68 -0.05 6.48
N HIS A 80 -1.61 -0.97 6.70
CA HIS A 80 -1.48 -2.01 7.70
C HIS A 80 -1.08 -3.31 7.01
N VAL A 81 -0.05 -3.95 7.54
CA VAL A 81 0.43 -5.24 7.08
C VAL A 81 0.10 -6.29 8.12
N LYS A 82 -0.58 -7.34 7.65
CA LYS A 82 -0.84 -8.53 8.43
C LYS A 82 0.17 -9.61 8.03
N THR A 83 0.95 -10.07 9.00
CA THR A 83 1.86 -11.21 8.82
C THR A 83 1.27 -12.43 9.51
N SER A 84 1.03 -13.50 8.76
CA SER A 84 0.62 -14.81 9.28
C SER A 84 1.55 -15.89 8.76
N LEU A 85 1.95 -16.82 9.63
CA LEU A 85 2.87 -17.92 9.29
C LEU A 85 2.31 -18.85 8.20
N MET A 86 0.98 -18.94 8.07
CA MET A 86 0.30 -19.83 7.12
C MET A 86 -0.21 -19.13 5.86
N SER A 87 -0.66 -17.87 5.97
CA SER A 87 -1.32 -17.15 4.87
C SER A 87 -0.45 -16.07 4.21
N GLY A 88 0.72 -15.74 4.76
CA GLY A 88 1.67 -14.81 4.13
C GLY A 88 1.54 -13.37 4.61
N VAL A 89 1.80 -12.42 3.71
CA VAL A 89 1.82 -10.96 3.98
C VAL A 89 0.72 -10.29 3.17
N TYR A 90 -0.21 -9.62 3.85
CA TYR A 90 -1.30 -8.87 3.21
C TYR A 90 -1.28 -7.41 3.64
N LEU A 91 -1.45 -6.50 2.67
CA LEU A 91 -1.70 -5.09 2.94
C LEU A 91 -3.19 -4.82 3.04
N THR A 92 -3.57 -3.91 3.93
CA THR A 92 -4.93 -3.43 4.13
C THR A 92 -4.89 -1.97 4.53
N ASN A 93 -5.92 -1.21 4.17
CA ASN A 93 -6.02 0.24 4.42
C ASN A 93 -4.81 1.00 3.90
N ASP A 94 -4.54 0.88 2.60
CA ASP A 94 -3.52 1.68 1.94
C ASP A 94 -4.04 3.10 1.71
N GLU A 95 -3.43 4.06 2.37
CA GLU A 95 -3.75 5.48 2.31
C GLU A 95 -2.52 6.28 1.87
N ILE A 96 -2.69 7.10 0.83
CA ILE A 96 -1.64 8.01 0.34
C ILE A 96 -1.59 9.21 1.28
N ILE A 97 -0.52 9.31 2.08
CA ILE A 97 -0.32 10.45 3.01
C ILE A 97 0.18 11.68 2.25
N ARG A 98 1.10 11.47 1.31
CA ARG A 98 1.80 12.55 0.62
C ARG A 98 2.36 12.07 -0.70
N CYS A 99 1.92 12.63 -1.81
CA CYS A 99 2.65 12.55 -3.06
C CYS A 99 3.57 13.77 -3.19
N PRO A 100 4.78 13.63 -3.77
CA PRO A 100 5.48 14.78 -4.29
C PRO A 100 4.52 15.47 -5.28
N GLU A 101 4.39 16.79 -5.17
CA GLU A 101 3.66 17.59 -6.15
C GLU A 101 4.15 17.14 -7.53
N PRO A 102 3.27 16.69 -8.44
CA PRO A 102 3.68 16.39 -9.81
C PRO A 102 4.42 17.63 -10.28
N GLN A 103 5.72 17.51 -10.58
CA GLN A 103 6.44 18.61 -11.21
C GLN A 103 5.60 18.98 -12.41
N ALA A 104 4.96 20.16 -12.36
CA ALA A 104 4.01 20.59 -13.35
C ALA A 104 4.66 20.32 -14.70
N ALA A 105 4.06 19.40 -15.46
CA ALA A 105 4.57 19.08 -16.79
C ALA A 105 4.83 20.42 -17.48
N PRO A 106 5.99 20.61 -18.14
CA PRO A 106 6.31 21.87 -18.78
C PRO A 106 5.09 22.32 -19.58
N PRO A 107 4.68 23.60 -19.47
CA PRO A 107 3.42 24.07 -20.02
C PRO A 107 3.29 23.54 -21.44
N ARG A 108 2.20 22.79 -21.67
CA ARG A 108 1.94 22.13 -22.95
C ARG A 108 2.19 23.18 -24.04
N PRO A 109 3.06 22.91 -25.04
CA PRO A 109 3.34 23.91 -26.05
C PRO A 109 2.02 24.36 -26.68
N LYS A 110 1.71 25.65 -26.66
CA LYS A 110 0.46 26.23 -27.20
C LYS A 110 0.20 25.87 -28.67
N HIS A 111 1.20 25.34 -29.38
CA HIS A 111 1.05 24.85 -30.75
C HIS A 111 0.32 23.51 -30.87
N LEU A 112 0.06 22.81 -29.76
CA LEU A 112 -0.78 21.59 -29.73
C LEU A 112 -2.25 21.89 -29.43
N ASP A 113 -2.59 23.14 -29.10
CA ASP A 113 -3.95 23.65 -29.10
C ASP A 113 -4.34 23.99 -30.55
N LEU A 114 -4.38 22.99 -31.44
CA LEU A 114 -4.93 23.16 -32.79
C LEU A 114 -6.47 23.20 -32.68
N PRO A 115 -7.15 24.28 -33.08
CA PRO A 115 -8.61 24.30 -33.22
C PRO A 115 -9.15 23.52 -34.44
N ASP A 116 -8.32 22.81 -35.19
CA ASP A 116 -8.63 22.36 -36.56
C ASP A 116 -9.44 21.05 -36.67
N LYS A 117 -9.50 20.23 -35.60
CA LYS A 117 -10.17 18.91 -35.65
C LYS A 117 -11.64 18.95 -35.22
N GLN A 118 -12.09 20.07 -34.65
CA GLN A 118 -13.46 20.17 -34.14
C GLN A 118 -14.46 20.39 -35.27
N GLU A 119 -14.11 21.19 -36.29
CA GLU A 119 -14.93 21.43 -37.48
C GLU A 119 -15.19 20.14 -38.26
N THR A 120 -14.18 19.27 -38.41
CA THR A 120 -14.32 18.00 -39.14
C THR A 120 -15.26 17.00 -38.46
N ILE A 121 -15.30 16.97 -37.12
CA ILE A 121 -16.15 16.03 -36.37
C ILE A 121 -17.64 16.42 -36.44
N ASP A 122 -17.94 17.71 -36.39
CA ASP A 122 -19.33 18.16 -36.44
C ASP A 122 -19.92 18.09 -37.85
N GLU A 123 -19.11 18.25 -38.88
CA GLU A 123 -19.48 17.94 -40.27
C GLU A 123 -19.78 16.45 -40.48
N GLU A 124 -18.94 15.55 -39.95
CA GLU A 124 -19.19 14.11 -40.03
C GLU A 124 -20.49 13.72 -39.30
N LYS A 125 -20.75 14.28 -38.12
CA LYS A 125 -22.01 14.05 -37.39
C LYS A 125 -23.23 14.50 -38.18
N ALA A 126 -23.17 15.65 -38.84
CA ALA A 126 -24.26 16.15 -39.66
C ALA A 126 -24.56 15.22 -40.83
N ARG A 127 -23.51 14.74 -41.53
CA ARG A 127 -23.63 13.76 -42.62
C ARG A 127 -24.20 12.43 -42.14
N LEU A 128 -23.75 11.91 -41.00
CA LEU A 128 -24.24 10.67 -40.42
C LEU A 128 -25.72 10.75 -40.04
N ARG A 129 -26.16 11.90 -39.49
CA ARG A 129 -27.57 12.14 -39.16
C ARG A 129 -28.47 12.19 -40.41
N GLN A 130 -28.00 12.77 -41.50
CA GLN A 130 -28.76 12.76 -42.76
C GLN A 130 -28.94 11.35 -43.31
N ARG A 131 -27.89 10.52 -43.31
CA ARG A 131 -27.99 9.11 -43.74
C ARG A 131 -28.96 8.31 -42.89
N LEU A 132 -28.97 8.53 -41.57
CA LEU A 132 -29.92 7.86 -40.68
C LEU A 132 -31.37 8.26 -40.97
N ALA A 133 -31.64 9.54 -41.24
CA ALA A 133 -32.98 10.02 -41.57
C ALA A 133 -33.47 9.54 -42.96
N GLU A 134 -32.55 9.30 -43.90
CA GLU A 134 -32.87 8.71 -45.20
C GLU A 134 -33.24 7.23 -45.05
N LEU A 135 -32.48 6.47 -44.25
CA LEU A 135 -32.77 5.06 -43.96
C LEU A 135 -34.07 4.87 -43.18
N ASP A 136 -34.36 5.74 -42.20
CA ASP A 136 -35.59 5.71 -41.40
C ASP A 136 -36.85 6.04 -42.25
N ASN A 137 -36.69 6.73 -43.38
CA ASN A 137 -37.77 7.00 -44.34
C ASN A 137 -37.89 5.93 -45.44
N MET A 138 -37.02 4.91 -45.46
CA MET A 138 -37.04 3.80 -46.43
C MET A 138 -37.66 2.51 -45.88
N ASP A 139 -38.11 2.50 -44.61
CA ASP A 139 -38.99 1.51 -43.99
C ASP A 139 -40.45 2.02 -43.94
#